data_AF-A0A814IV22-F1
#
_entry.id   AF-A0A814IV22-F1
#
_cell.length_a   1.000
_cell.length_b   1.000
_cell.length_c   1.000
_cell.angle_alpha   90.00
_cell.angle_beta   90.00
_cell.angle_gamma   90.00
#
_symmetry.space_group_name_H-M   'P 1'
#
loop_
_entity.id
_entity.type
_entity.pdbx_description
1 polymer ?
#
loop_
_entity_poly.entity_id
_entity_poly.type
_entity_poly.pdbx_seq_one_letter_code
_entity_poly.pdbx_strand_id
1 'polypeptide(L)'
;MTDKQAPIDVEQIKSDHLPTGTVVETLPGRFELRTDNPWEEICGHTRAVRRGPFVIIAGTTASDVTKGVLHPTSTYNQAVVIFERIKHALTTIGAQLTDVVRVRMFIIDIADQDEVCRAFKETFHSYDMRVEIEADAIVMQQ
;
A
#
# COMPACT_ATOMS: atom_id res chain seq x y z
N MET A 1 23.80 -7.71 -18.83
CA MET A 1 23.96 -6.25 -18.62
C MET A 1 22.70 -5.79 -17.91
N THR A 2 22.77 -5.65 -16.58
CA THR A 2 21.66 -5.12 -15.79
C THR A 2 21.50 -3.66 -16.16
N ASP A 3 20.41 -3.34 -16.86
CA ASP A 3 20.03 -1.97 -17.14
C ASP A 3 19.73 -1.32 -15.77
N LYS A 4 20.70 -0.57 -15.25
CA LYS A 4 20.51 0.21 -14.03
C LYS A 4 19.60 1.36 -14.43
N GLN A 5 18.29 1.14 -14.29
CA GLN A 5 17.28 2.19 -14.35
C GLN A 5 17.81 3.41 -13.57
N ALA A 6 17.78 4.58 -14.19
CA ALA A 6 18.17 5.83 -13.53
C ALA A 6 17.47 5.92 -12.16
N PRO A 7 18.14 6.41 -11.10
CA PRO A 7 17.54 6.51 -9.78
C PRO A 7 16.26 7.33 -9.89
N ILE A 8 15.12 6.66 -9.72
CA ILE A 8 13.81 7.31 -9.71
C ILE A 8 13.71 8.06 -8.39
N ASP A 9 13.31 9.33 -8.45
CA ASP A 9 13.11 10.15 -7.27
C ASP A 9 11.99 9.54 -6.42
N VAL A 10 12.37 9.00 -5.26
CA VAL A 10 11.46 8.35 -4.32
C VAL A 10 10.38 9.35 -3.88
N GLU A 11 10.70 10.63 -3.71
CA GLU A 11 9.70 11.64 -3.33
C GLU A 11 8.66 11.85 -4.42
N GLN A 12 9.05 11.74 -5.69
CA GLN A 12 8.10 11.79 -6.80
C GLN A 12 7.19 10.56 -6.82
N ILE A 13 7.71 9.37 -6.49
CA ILE A 13 6.90 8.15 -6.33
C ILE A 13 5.80 8.34 -5.27
N LYS A 14 6.14 8.97 -4.13
CA LYS A 14 5.20 9.22 -3.02
C LYS A 14 4.05 10.15 -3.42
N SER A 15 4.31 11.10 -4.33
CA SER A 15 3.32 12.10 -4.77
C SER A 15 2.40 11.60 -5.89
N ASP A 16 2.96 10.96 -6.91
CA ASP A 16 2.27 10.77 -8.20
C ASP A 16 1.20 9.67 -8.20
N HIS A 17 1.10 8.86 -7.14
CA HIS A 17 0.30 7.62 -7.13
C HIS A 17 -0.65 7.49 -5.94
N LEU A 18 -0.98 8.60 -5.27
CA LEU A 18 -1.96 8.61 -4.19
C LEU A 18 -3.39 8.68 -4.74
N PRO A 19 -4.26 7.71 -4.42
CA PRO A 19 -5.64 7.74 -4.88
C PRO A 19 -6.38 8.87 -4.19
N THR A 20 -7.18 9.63 -4.95
CA THR A 20 -8.13 10.57 -4.36
C THR A 20 -9.31 9.77 -3.82
N GLY A 21 -9.76 10.08 -2.61
CA GLY A 21 -10.86 9.35 -2.00
C GLY A 21 -11.72 10.20 -1.08
N THR A 22 -12.97 9.78 -0.94
CA THR A 22 -13.95 10.43 -0.05
C THR A 22 -14.26 9.50 1.10
N VAL A 23 -14.22 10.05 2.32
CA VAL A 23 -14.69 9.33 3.51
C VAL A 23 -16.19 9.50 3.63
N VAL A 24 -16.91 8.37 3.66
CA VAL A 24 -18.37 8.33 3.77
C VAL A 24 -18.78 7.50 4.97
N GLU A 25 -19.74 7.99 5.77
CA GLU A 25 -20.42 7.17 6.77
C GLU A 25 -21.48 6.32 6.06
N THR A 26 -21.37 5.00 6.20
CA THR A 26 -22.26 4.05 5.49
C THR A 26 -23.27 3.39 6.39
N LEU A 27 -22.93 3.26 7.67
CA LEU A 27 -23.79 2.84 8.77
C LEU A 27 -23.36 3.65 10.00
N PRO A 28 -24.21 3.80 11.03
CA PRO A 28 -23.84 4.51 12.25
C PRO A 28 -22.50 4.03 12.82
N GLY A 29 -21.51 4.92 12.86
CA GLY A 29 -20.16 4.64 13.36
C GLY A 29 -19.29 3.76 12.44
N ARG A 30 -19.68 3.57 11.17
CA ARG A 30 -18.91 2.87 10.14
C ARG A 30 -18.56 3.82 8.99
N PHE A 31 -17.28 4.16 8.89
CA PHE A 31 -16.75 5.03 7.86
C PHE A 31 -15.98 4.22 6.83
N GLU A 32 -16.18 4.52 5.55
CA GLU A 32 -15.45 3.93 4.43
C GLU A 32 -14.67 5.02 3.69
N LEU A 33 -13.44 4.73 3.30
CA LEU A 33 -12.71 5.52 2.32
C LEU A 33 -12.91 4.91 0.93
N ARG A 34 -13.71 5.55 0.08
CA ARG A 34 -13.94 5.13 -1.30
C ARG A 34 -13.05 5.89 -2.25
N THR A 35 -12.40 5.19 -3.17
CA THR A 35 -11.55 5.81 -4.20
C THR A 35 -12.13 5.63 -5.59
N ASP A 36 -11.51 6.27 -6.57
CA ASP A 36 -11.81 6.10 -8.00
C ASP A 36 -11.17 4.84 -8.60
N ASN A 37 -10.58 3.97 -7.77
CA ASN A 37 -10.01 2.72 -8.22
C ASN A 37 -11.13 1.77 -8.70
N PRO A 38 -11.17 1.37 -9.99
CA PRO A 38 -12.23 0.54 -10.55
C PRO A 38 -12.29 -0.86 -9.92
N TRP A 39 -11.19 -1.34 -9.31
CA TRP A 39 -11.21 -2.59 -8.57
C TRP A 39 -12.18 -2.57 -7.37
N GLU A 40 -12.45 -1.40 -6.78
CA GLU A 40 -13.44 -1.25 -5.70
C GLU A 40 -14.84 -1.62 -6.20
N GLU A 41 -15.20 -1.21 -7.41
CA GLU A 41 -16.48 -1.54 -8.03
C GLU A 41 -16.49 -2.99 -8.55
N ILE A 42 -15.44 -3.41 -9.26
CA ILE A 42 -15.36 -4.74 -9.88
C ILE A 42 -15.34 -5.86 -8.83
N CYS A 43 -14.55 -5.70 -7.76
CA CYS A 43 -14.38 -6.72 -6.73
C CYS A 43 -15.28 -6.50 -5.51
N GLY A 44 -15.96 -5.36 -5.41
CA GLY A 44 -16.88 -5.04 -4.30
C GLY A 44 -16.17 -4.81 -2.97
N HIS A 45 -15.13 -3.97 -2.96
CA HIS A 45 -14.42 -3.56 -1.75
C HIS A 45 -14.24 -2.04 -1.67
N THR A 46 -13.75 -1.55 -0.55
CA THR A 46 -13.40 -0.13 -0.34
C THR A 46 -11.94 -0.02 0.10
N ARG A 47 -11.26 1.13 -0.08
CA ARG A 47 -9.84 1.28 0.27
C ARG A 47 -9.58 1.09 1.77
N ALA A 48 -10.44 1.63 2.62
CA ALA A 48 -10.33 1.50 4.06
C ALA A 48 -11.70 1.52 4.74
N VAL A 49 -11.82 0.82 5.86
CA VAL A 49 -13.00 0.87 6.74
C VAL A 49 -12.56 1.20 8.15
N ARG A 50 -13.22 2.17 8.79
CA ARG A 50 -13.11 2.45 10.21
C ARG A 50 -14.41 2.12 10.92
N ARG A 51 -14.31 1.35 12.00
CA ARG A 51 -15.44 1.07 12.90
C ARG A 51 -14.97 1.00 14.34
N GLY A 52 -15.44 1.94 15.17
CA GLY A 52 -14.91 2.11 16.52
C GLY A 52 -13.40 2.38 16.50
N PRO A 53 -12.59 1.63 17.28
CA PRO A 53 -11.13 1.79 17.32
C PRO A 53 -10.39 1.08 16.18
N PHE A 54 -11.09 0.29 15.36
CA PHE A 54 -10.45 -0.53 14.33
C PHE A 54 -10.47 0.17 12.97
N VAL A 55 -9.32 0.13 12.30
CA VAL A 55 -9.15 0.52 10.90
C VAL A 55 -8.59 -0.67 10.14
N ILE A 56 -9.25 -1.04 9.04
CA ILE A 56 -8.81 -2.11 8.15
C ILE A 56 -8.56 -1.49 6.78
N ILE A 57 -7.35 -1.68 6.25
CA ILE A 57 -6.95 -1.25 4.91
C ILE A 57 -7.06 -2.44 3.96
N ALA A 58 -7.64 -2.22 2.78
CA ALA A 58 -7.73 -3.25 1.75
C ALA A 58 -6.35 -3.59 1.16
N GLY A 59 -6.27 -4.77 0.53
CA GLY A 59 -5.08 -5.18 -0.22
C GLY A 59 -4.62 -4.09 -1.19
N THR A 60 -3.34 -3.79 -1.15
CA THR A 60 -2.76 -2.68 -1.92
C THR A 60 -1.56 -3.19 -2.71
N THR A 61 -1.59 -2.95 -4.02
CA THR A 61 -0.53 -3.31 -4.98
C THR A 61 -0.02 -2.07 -5.69
N ALA A 62 1.17 -2.17 -6.30
CA ALA A 62 1.75 -1.13 -7.14
C ALA A 62 1.19 -1.20 -8.58
N SER A 63 -0.14 -1.12 -8.70
CA SER A 63 -0.83 -1.11 -10.00
C SER A 63 -1.51 0.23 -10.27
N ASP A 64 -1.65 0.55 -11.54
CA ASP A 64 -2.37 1.68 -12.07
C ASP A 64 -3.33 1.18 -13.15
N VAL A 65 -4.53 1.73 -13.17
CA VAL A 65 -5.60 1.31 -14.09
C VAL A 65 -5.20 1.53 -15.55
N THR A 66 -4.43 2.58 -15.82
CA THR A 66 -4.03 3.00 -17.16
C THR A 66 -2.64 2.49 -17.53
N LYS A 67 -1.72 2.44 -16.56
CA LYS A 67 -0.30 2.10 -16.79
C LYS A 67 0.04 0.64 -16.48
N GLY A 68 -0.89 -0.13 -15.90
CA GLY A 68 -0.63 -1.50 -15.48
C GLY A 68 0.26 -1.55 -14.23
N VAL A 69 1.25 -2.44 -14.22
CA VAL A 69 2.18 -2.57 -13.09
C VAL A 69 3.14 -1.38 -13.08
N LEU A 70 3.19 -0.67 -11.95
CA LEU A 70 4.13 0.43 -11.73
C LEU A 70 5.50 -0.15 -11.32
N HIS A 71 6.58 0.42 -11.84
CA HIS A 71 7.95 -0.01 -11.54
C HIS A 71 8.19 -1.53 -11.69
N PRO A 72 7.89 -2.13 -12.86
CA PRO A 72 7.91 -3.59 -13.03
C PRO A 72 9.28 -4.24 -12.79
N THR A 73 10.37 -3.46 -12.86
CA THR A 73 11.76 -3.92 -12.66
C THR A 73 12.30 -3.65 -11.26
N SER A 74 11.51 -3.11 -10.33
CA SER A 74 11.98 -2.72 -9.00
C SER A 74 10.96 -3.03 -7.91
N THR A 75 11.20 -4.13 -7.19
CA THR A 75 10.40 -4.53 -6.02
C THR A 75 10.42 -3.48 -4.91
N TYR A 76 11.58 -2.82 -4.71
CA TYR A 76 11.68 -1.68 -3.80
C TYR A 76 10.71 -0.54 -4.14
N ASN A 77 10.74 -0.07 -5.39
CA ASN A 77 9.89 1.06 -5.80
C ASN A 77 8.40 0.67 -5.75
N GLN A 78 8.06 -0.58 -6.08
CA GLN A 78 6.70 -1.10 -5.87
C GLN A 78 6.30 -1.06 -4.40
N ALA A 79 7.17 -1.51 -3.49
CA ALA A 79 6.91 -1.50 -2.06
C ALA A 79 6.71 -0.06 -1.53
N VAL A 80 7.53 0.90 -1.98
CA VAL A 80 7.35 2.33 -1.64
C VAL A 80 5.97 2.82 -2.07
N VAL A 81 5.56 2.59 -3.32
CA VAL A 81 4.21 2.97 -3.81
C VAL A 81 3.12 2.39 -2.91
N ILE A 82 3.23 1.10 -2.57
CA ILE A 82 2.25 0.40 -1.74
C ILE A 82 2.16 1.03 -0.35
N PHE A 83 3.29 1.23 0.32
CA PHE A 83 3.29 1.76 1.68
C PHE A 83 2.82 3.21 1.75
N GLU A 84 3.12 4.04 0.75
CA GLU A 84 2.60 5.40 0.69
C GLU A 84 1.09 5.44 0.44
N ARG A 85 0.56 4.55 -0.41
CA ARG A 85 -0.90 4.39 -0.59
C ARG A 85 -1.58 3.98 0.71
N ILE A 86 -0.97 3.07 1.47
CA ILE A 86 -1.47 2.64 2.79
C ILE A 86 -1.43 3.80 3.79
N LYS A 87 -0.29 4.51 3.88
CA LYS A 87 -0.13 5.69 4.73
C LYS A 87 -1.18 6.74 4.42
N HIS A 88 -1.37 7.06 3.14
CA HIS A 88 -2.39 7.99 2.69
C HIS A 88 -3.77 7.53 3.15
N ALA A 89 -4.18 6.29 2.85
CA ALA A 89 -5.48 5.75 3.26
C ALA A 89 -5.71 5.80 4.78
N LEU A 90 -4.70 5.46 5.58
CA LEU A 90 -4.76 5.55 7.05
C LEU A 90 -5.01 6.99 7.50
N THR A 91 -4.21 7.94 7.00
CA THR A 91 -4.33 9.36 7.37
C THR A 91 -5.67 9.96 6.92
N THR A 92 -6.14 9.62 5.73
CA THR A 92 -7.43 10.09 5.20
C THR A 92 -8.60 9.63 6.07
N ILE A 93 -8.56 8.41 6.62
CA ILE A 93 -9.62 7.87 7.51
C ILE A 93 -9.39 8.21 9.00
N GLY A 94 -8.45 9.12 9.29
CA GLY A 94 -8.20 9.68 10.61
C GLY A 94 -7.39 8.77 11.55
N ALA A 95 -6.51 7.94 11.00
CA ALA A 95 -5.52 7.16 11.74
C ALA A 95 -4.09 7.60 11.37
N GLN A 96 -3.09 7.13 12.12
CA GLN A 96 -1.68 7.45 11.92
C GLN A 96 -0.85 6.18 11.76
N LEU A 97 0.37 6.30 11.22
CA LEU A 97 1.28 5.16 11.10
C LEU A 97 1.62 4.53 12.45
N THR A 98 1.67 5.33 13.52
CA THR A 98 1.88 4.86 14.90
C THR A 98 0.73 4.02 15.45
N ASP A 99 -0.46 4.08 14.83
CA ASP A 99 -1.62 3.28 15.22
C ASP A 99 -1.61 1.89 14.57
N VAL A 100 -0.66 1.64 13.66
CA VAL A 100 -0.53 0.36 12.96
C VAL A 100 0.10 -0.67 13.89
N VAL A 101 -0.66 -1.73 14.19
CA VAL A 101 -0.23 -2.80 15.10
C VAL A 101 0.14 -4.10 14.38
N ARG A 102 -0.27 -4.24 13.12
CA ARG A 102 -0.02 -5.42 12.28
C ARG A 102 0.03 -5.01 10.82
N VAL A 103 1.04 -5.50 10.12
CA VAL A 103 1.12 -5.47 8.66
C VAL A 103 1.34 -6.90 8.18
N ARG A 104 0.50 -7.34 7.24
CA ARG A 104 0.68 -8.58 6.52
C ARG A 104 1.17 -8.22 5.12
N MET A 105 2.38 -8.67 4.80
CA MET A 105 2.99 -8.50 3.49
C MET A 105 3.07 -9.85 2.83
N PHE A 106 2.78 -9.84 1.54
CA PHE A 106 2.89 -10.98 0.67
C PHE A 106 4.03 -10.66 -0.33
N ILE A 107 4.93 -11.62 -0.61
CA ILE A 107 6.03 -11.48 -1.59
C ILE A 107 6.05 -12.74 -2.50
N ILE A 108 6.24 -12.61 -3.82
CA ILE A 108 6.36 -13.80 -4.71
C ILE A 108 7.70 -14.45 -4.54
N ASP A 109 8.76 -13.68 -4.79
CA ASP A 109 10.12 -14.18 -4.73
C ASP A 109 10.69 -13.77 -3.39
N ILE A 110 10.97 -14.74 -2.55
CA ILE A 110 11.54 -14.51 -1.23
C ILE A 110 12.91 -13.81 -1.33
N ALA A 111 13.60 -13.89 -2.47
CA ALA A 111 14.83 -13.15 -2.72
C ALA A 111 14.65 -11.63 -2.66
N ASP A 112 13.43 -11.12 -2.89
CA ASP A 112 13.13 -9.68 -2.86
C ASP A 112 12.83 -9.14 -1.45
N GLN A 113 12.82 -10.00 -0.43
CA GLN A 113 12.42 -9.63 0.93
C GLN A 113 13.22 -8.44 1.50
N ASP A 114 14.50 -8.33 1.16
CA ASP A 114 15.38 -7.29 1.68
C ASP A 114 14.98 -5.90 1.16
N GLU A 115 14.60 -5.81 -0.10
CA GLU A 115 14.11 -4.56 -0.71
C GLU A 115 12.75 -4.15 -0.12
N VAL A 116 11.85 -5.11 0.11
CA VAL A 116 10.56 -4.83 0.76
C VAL A 116 10.76 -4.38 2.21
N CYS A 117 11.63 -5.06 2.96
CA CYS A 117 11.98 -4.69 4.34
C CYS A 117 12.62 -3.30 4.42
N ARG A 118 13.47 -2.96 3.44
CA ARG A 118 14.08 -1.63 3.34
C ARG A 118 13.02 -0.55 3.15
N ALA A 119 12.13 -0.69 2.16
CA ALA A 119 11.02 0.24 1.94
C ALA A 119 10.13 0.36 3.19
N PHE A 120 9.82 -0.77 3.85
CA PHE A 120 9.01 -0.79 5.05
C PHE A 120 9.64 0.03 6.19
N LYS A 121 10.94 -0.18 6.45
CA LYS A 121 11.68 0.56 7.47
C LYS A 121 11.69 2.07 7.19
N GLU A 122 11.92 2.45 5.94
CA GLU A 122 11.94 3.85 5.50
C GLU A 122 10.57 4.52 5.57
N THR A 123 9.45 3.78 5.43
CA THR A 123 8.11 4.37 5.56
C THR A 123 7.64 4.44 7.02
N PHE A 124 7.79 3.35 7.78
CA PHE A 124 7.14 3.23 9.08
C PHE A 124 7.98 3.65 10.28
N HIS A 125 9.32 3.73 10.16
CA HIS A 125 10.27 4.23 11.17
C HIS A 125 10.14 3.69 12.61
N SER A 126 9.30 2.69 12.89
CA SER A 126 8.91 2.29 14.24
C SER A 126 9.36 0.87 14.57
N TYR A 127 9.98 0.72 15.74
CA TYR A 127 10.40 -0.56 16.31
C TYR A 127 9.30 -1.24 17.15
N ASP A 128 8.15 -0.58 17.35
CA ASP A 128 7.07 -1.07 18.22
C ASP A 128 6.02 -1.93 17.49
N MET A 129 6.14 -2.07 16.16
CA MET A 129 5.21 -2.87 15.35
C MET A 129 5.58 -4.34 15.32
N ARG A 130 4.57 -5.20 15.45
CA ARG A 130 4.72 -6.63 15.15
C ARG A 130 4.41 -6.86 13.67
N VAL A 131 5.44 -7.14 12.89
CA VAL A 131 5.31 -7.53 11.48
C VAL A 131 5.19 -9.05 11.42
N GLU A 132 4.16 -9.53 10.74
CA GLU A 132 4.03 -10.93 10.39
C GLU A 132 4.13 -11.02 8.87
N ILE A 133 5.29 -11.50 8.39
CA ILE A 133 5.54 -11.70 6.97
C ILE A 133 5.05 -13.11 6.65
N GLU A 134 3.97 -13.21 5.88
CA GLU A 134 3.45 -14.48 5.36
C GLU A 134 3.64 -14.45 3.85
N ALA A 135 4.63 -15.19 3.37
CA ALA A 135 5.05 -15.17 1.97
C ALA A 135 4.09 -16.00 1.11
N ASP A 136 3.07 -15.33 0.56
CA ASP A 136 2.26 -15.77 -0.59
C ASP A 136 1.78 -14.50 -1.36
N ALA A 137 2.64 -13.74 -2.04
CA ALA A 137 2.14 -12.68 -2.96
C ALA A 137 1.93 -13.15 -4.37
N ILE A 138 1.20 -12.29 -5.08
CA ILE A 138 1.34 -12.10 -6.51
C ILE A 138 2.04 -10.74 -6.75
N VAL A 139 3.36 -10.75 -6.93
CA VAL A 139 4.11 -9.75 -7.71
C VAL A 139 3.78 -10.09 -9.16
N MET A 140 3.12 -9.22 -9.90
CA MET A 140 2.82 -9.55 -11.31
C MET A 140 4.13 -9.58 -12.11
N GLN A 141 4.77 -10.75 -12.19
CA GLN A 141 5.82 -11.03 -13.15
C GLN A 141 5.15 -11.25 -14.51
N GLN A 142 5.66 -10.57 -15.53
CA GLN A 142 5.26 -10.77 -16.93
C GLN A 142 5.80 -12.10 -17.46
#